data_AF-A0A2V9QQ84-F1
#
_entry.id   AF-A0A2V9QQ84-F1
#
_cell.length_a   1.000
_cell.length_b   1.000
_cell.length_c   1.000
_cell.angle_alpha   90.00
_cell.angle_beta   90.00
_cell.angle_gamma   90.00
#
_symmetry.space_group_name_H-M   'P 1'
#
loop_
_entity.id
_entity.type
_entity.pdbx_description
1 polymer ?
#
loop_
_entity_poly.entity_id
_entity_poly.type
_entity_poly.pdbx_seq_one_letter_code
_entity_poly.pdbx_strand_id
1 'polypeptide(L)' 'MRGADHQQNHMFSYLSPEMRVRKDHPLRTIRAMVDEVLIQLSRRFDAMYARVGRPSIPPEKLLRAQL' A
#
# COMPACT_ATOMS: atom_id res chain seq x y z
N MET A 1 -1.38 -3.65 -17.53
CA MET A 1 -0.15 -3.62 -16.69
C MET A 1 -0.51 -3.26 -15.26
N ARG A 2 0.14 -3.88 -14.25
CA ARG A 2 0.02 -3.47 -12.85
C ARG A 2 0.87 -2.22 -12.61
N GLY A 3 0.31 -1.20 -11.96
CA GLY A 3 1.09 -0.04 -11.52
C GLY A 3 1.96 -0.34 -10.32
N ALA A 4 2.95 0.52 -10.06
CA ALA A 4 3.84 0.36 -8.92
C ALA A 4 3.17 0.81 -7.61
N ASP A 5 3.41 0.06 -6.52
CA ASP A 5 2.93 0.41 -5.18
C ASP A 5 3.79 1.51 -4.55
N HIS A 6 3.60 2.74 -5.03
CA HIS A 6 4.26 3.91 -4.45
C HIS A 6 3.49 4.36 -3.21
N GLN A 7 4.05 4.17 -2.03
CA GLN A 7 3.52 4.74 -0.80
C GLN A 7 3.79 6.25 -0.78
N GLN A 8 2.71 7.03 -0.72
CA GLN A 8 2.79 8.48 -0.73
C GLN A 8 2.96 8.99 0.70
N ASN A 9 4.21 9.21 1.11
CA ASN A 9 4.54 9.72 2.44
C ASN A 9 4.31 11.23 2.58
N HIS A 10 4.10 11.95 1.48
CA HIS A 10 3.97 13.40 1.47
C HIS A 10 2.76 13.83 0.63
N MET A 11 1.81 14.48 1.28
CA MET A 11 0.73 15.23 0.66
C MET A 11 1.01 16.72 0.83
N PHE A 12 0.16 17.63 0.33
CA PHE A 12 0.24 19.08 0.58
C PHE A 12 0.18 19.46 2.10
N SER A 13 0.06 18.48 2.99
CA SER A 13 0.13 18.65 4.44
C SER A 13 1.57 18.43 4.94
N TYR A 14 2.02 19.29 5.86
CA TYR A 14 3.30 19.15 6.56
C TYR A 14 3.45 17.85 7.37
N LEU A 15 2.36 17.09 7.54
CA LEU A 15 2.34 15.82 8.25
C LEU A 15 1.81 14.72 7.34
N SER A 16 2.52 13.60 7.27
CA SER A 16 2.00 12.39 6.60
C SER A 16 0.83 11.80 7.40
N PRO A 17 -0.08 11.04 6.78
CA PRO A 17 -1.11 10.30 7.48
C PRO A 17 -0.55 9.44 8.63
N GLU A 18 0.60 8.80 8.40
CA GLU A 18 1.30 7.97 9.38
C GLU A 18 1.88 8.78 10.55
N MET A 19 2.18 10.07 10.36
CA MET A 19 2.59 10.97 11.46
C MET A 19 1.44 11.35 12.38
N ARG A 20 0.18 11.20 11.94
CA ARG A 20 -1.00 11.47 12.77
C ARG A 20 -1.31 10.32 13.74
N VAL A 21 -0.86 9.11 13.43
CA VAL A 21 -1.05 7.92 14.27
C VAL A 21 0.09 7.86 15.29
N ARG A 22 -0.25 7.82 16.60
CA ARG A 22 0.77 7.73 17.66
C ARG A 22 1.64 6.47 17.51
N LYS A 23 2.87 6.51 18.02
CA LYS A 23 3.85 5.40 17.92
C LYS A 23 3.40 4.12 18.63
N ASP A 24 2.63 4.27 19.69
CA ASP A 24 2.09 3.20 20.54
C ASP A 24 0.71 2.70 20.10
N HIS A 25 0.20 3.17 18.95
CA HIS A 25 -1.14 2.84 18.49
C HIS A 25 -1.20 1.43 17.86
N PRO A 26 -2.18 0.58 18.22
CA PRO A 26 -2.28 -0.80 17.72
C PRO A 26 -2.40 -0.91 16.19
N LEU A 27 -2.95 0.11 15.51
CA LEU A 27 -2.98 0.18 14.03
C LEU A 27 -1.59 0.08 13.39
N ARG A 28 -0.52 0.50 14.08
CA ARG A 28 0.85 0.35 13.54
C ARG A 28 1.27 -1.11 13.44
N THR A 29 0.90 -1.93 14.42
CA THR A 29 1.14 -3.37 14.40
C THR A 29 0.34 -4.02 13.27
N ILE A 30 -0.94 -3.66 13.15
CA ILE A 30 -1.81 -4.19 12.08
C ILE A 30 -1.26 -3.83 10.69
N ARG A 31 -0.83 -2.57 10.50
CA ARG A 31 -0.19 -2.13 9.24
C ARG A 31 1.06 -2.97 8.94
N ALA A 32 1.94 -3.19 9.91
CA ALA A 32 3.14 -4.01 9.68
C ALA A 32 2.79 -5.45 9.25
N MET A 33 1.79 -6.07 9.89
CA MET A 33 1.33 -7.41 9.52
C MET A 33 0.74 -7.45 8.11
N VAL A 34 -0.10 -6.46 7.77
CA VAL A 34 -0.70 -6.37 6.43
C VAL A 34 0.37 -6.15 5.37
N ASP A 35 1.35 -5.28 5.63
CA ASP A 35 2.44 -4.99 4.70
C ASP A 35 3.24 -6.24 4.34
N GLU A 36 3.54 -7.08 5.33
CA GLU A 36 4.23 -8.35 5.13
C GLU A 36 3.41 -9.29 4.22
N VAL A 37 2.12 -9.43 4.49
CA VAL A 37 1.21 -10.26 3.68
C VAL A 37 1.12 -9.74 2.25
N LEU A 38 1.02 -8.42 2.05
CA LEU A 38 0.95 -7.81 0.72
C LEU A 38 2.24 -8.04 -0.09
N ILE A 39 3.41 -8.00 0.55
CA ILE A 39 4.69 -8.35 -0.11
C ILE A 39 4.67 -9.80 -0.61
N GLN A 40 4.22 -10.74 0.24
CA GLN A 40 4.13 -12.15 -0.13
C GLN A 40 3.14 -12.38 -1.30
N LEU A 41 2.04 -11.64 -1.34
CA LEU A 41 1.03 -11.72 -2.40
C LEU A 41 1.43 -10.98 -3.69
N SER A 42 2.45 -10.13 -3.66
CA SER A 42 2.77 -9.23 -4.78
C SER A 42 3.02 -9.97 -6.10
N ARG A 43 3.70 -11.15 -6.06
CA ARG A 43 3.90 -11.97 -7.28
C ARG A 43 2.60 -12.51 -7.85
N ARG A 44 1.66 -12.89 -6.98
CA ARG A 44 0.34 -13.39 -7.39
C ARG A 44 -0.50 -12.27 -7.98
N PHE A 45 -0.45 -11.07 -7.39
CA PHE A 45 -1.08 -9.90 -7.97
C PHE A 45 -0.51 -9.59 -9.35
N ASP A 46 0.81 -9.59 -9.49
CA ASP A 46 1.49 -9.31 -10.77
C ASP A 46 1.02 -10.25 -11.90
N ALA A 47 0.92 -11.54 -11.60
CA ALA A 47 0.50 -12.57 -12.57
C ALA A 47 -0.95 -12.39 -13.08
N MET A 48 -1.80 -11.67 -12.35
CA MET A 48 -3.18 -11.39 -12.77
C MET A 48 -3.30 -10.23 -13.76
N TYR A 49 -2.27 -9.39 -13.90
CA TYR A 49 -2.32 -8.22 -14.78
C TYR A 49 -1.75 -8.51 -16.17
N ALA A 50 -2.36 -7.90 -17.19
CA ALA A 50 -1.82 -7.91 -18.55
C ALA A 50 -0.43 -7.24 -18.60
N ARG A 51 0.49 -7.78 -19.41
CA ARG A 51 1.87 -7.24 -19.57
C ARG A 51 1.95 -5.88 -20.25
N VAL A 52 0.91 -5.49 -20.99
CA VAL A 52 0.85 -4.27 -21.79
C VAL A 52 -0.33 -3.38 -21.38
N GLY A 53 -0.37 -2.17 -21.94
CA GLY A 53 -1.41 -1.18 -21.69
C GLY A 53 -1.15 -0.26 -20.50
N ARG A 54 -2.13 0.58 -20.17
CA ARG A 54 -2.03 1.57 -19.09
C ARG A 54 -1.82 0.86 -17.73
N PRO A 55 -0.88 1.34 -16.89
CA PRO A 55 -0.75 0.85 -15.51
C PRO A 55 -2.01 1.11 -14.70
N SER A 56 -2.51 0.08 -14.02
CA SER A 56 -3.64 0.18 -13.09
C SER A 56 -3.20 0.67 -11.71
N ILE A 57 -4.16 0.98 -10.84
CA ILE A 57 -3.89 1.08 -9.40
C ILE A 57 -3.62 -0.36 -8.87
N PRO A 58 -2.51 -0.61 -8.17
CA PRO A 58 -2.21 -1.90 -7.58
C PRO A 58 -3.15 -2.19 -6.39
N PRO A 59 -3.57 -3.46 -6.18
CA PRO A 59 -4.50 -3.83 -5.12
C PRO A 59 -3.98 -3.50 -3.72
N GLU A 60 -2.65 -3.54 -3.51
CA GLU A 60 -1.99 -3.20 -2.25
C GLU A 60 -2.38 -1.80 -1.73
N LYS A 61 -2.54 -0.83 -2.65
CA LYS A 61 -2.97 0.54 -2.31
C LYS A 61 -4.39 0.60 -1.80
N LEU A 62 -5.30 -0.15 -2.43
CA LEU A 62 -6.71 -0.16 -2.05
C LEU A 62 -6.92 -0.83 -0.69
N LEU A 63 -6.16 -1.90 -0.43
CA LEU A 63 -6.21 -2.65 0.82
C LEU A 63 -5.63 -1.84 1.98
N ARG A 64 -4.49 -1.15 1.79
CA ARG A 64 -3.94 -0.22 2.78
C ARG A 64 -4.88 0.94 3.12
N ALA A 65 -5.68 1.40 2.17
CA ALA A 65 -6.61 2.51 2.38
C ALA A 65 -7.78 2.15 3.32
N GLN A 66 -7.95 0.87 3.68
CA GLN A 66 -8.96 0.42 4.64
C GLN A 66 -8.44 0.39 6.09
N LEU A 67 -7.17 0.75 6.32
CA LEU A 67 -6.51 0.79 7.63
C LEU A 67 -6.37 2.23 8.12
#